data_AF-A0A817QRB6-F1
#
_entry.id   AF-A0A817QRB6-F1
#
_cell.length_a   1.000
_cell.length_b   1.000
_cell.length_c   1.000
_cell.angle_alpha   90.00
_cell.angle_beta   90.00
_cell.angle_gamma   90.00
#
_symmetry.space_group_name_H-M   'P 1'
#
loop_
_entity.id
_entity.type
_entity.pdbx_description
1 polymer ?
#
loop_
_entity_poly.entity_id
_entity_poly.type
_entity_poly.pdbx_seq_one_letter_code
_entity_poly.pdbx_strand_id
1 'polypeptide(L)'
;MEKENFRFYIKVRTALNIRPTIIHDELRTVFGDEAPSFSTVARWSQWFREGREEIKDEARPGRPITETTSENIEQVRSIIDNDPHVTVEELQAETDLSHGTIQRIISDHLNLRKITARYIPKHLTNSQRAERVRICKENLAKFESGAWQLCDVVTGDES
;
A
#
# COMPACT_ATOMS: atom_id res chain seq x y z
N MET A 1 -27.71 -12.03 12.07
CA MET A 1 -27.88 -10.55 11.95
C MET A 1 -26.54 -9.83 12.11
N GLU A 2 -26.30 -8.68 11.46
CA GLU A 2 -25.05 -7.92 11.64
C GLU A 2 -24.91 -7.36 13.06
N LYS A 3 -23.70 -7.40 13.63
CA LYS A 3 -23.41 -6.94 15.00
C LYS A 3 -23.82 -5.49 15.26
N GLU A 4 -23.82 -4.67 14.21
CA GLU A 4 -24.23 -3.26 14.27
C GLU A 4 -25.72 -3.11 14.58
N ASN A 5 -26.57 -4.02 14.11
CA ASN A 5 -28.02 -3.96 14.35
C ASN A 5 -28.35 -4.20 15.83
N PHE A 6 -27.68 -5.16 16.48
CA PHE A 6 -27.85 -5.37 17.92
C PHE A 6 -27.41 -4.16 18.73
N ARG A 7 -26.30 -3.53 18.35
CA ARG A 7 -25.79 -2.32 19.03
C ARG A 7 -26.71 -1.12 18.81
N PHE A 8 -27.26 -0.95 17.61
CA PHE A 8 -28.28 0.07 17.32
C PHE A 8 -29.52 -0.14 18.20
N TYR A 9 -30.02 -1.37 18.30
CA TYR A 9 -31.15 -1.70 19.17
C TYR A 9 -30.85 -1.37 20.64
N ILE A 10 -29.68 -1.77 21.14
CA ILE A 10 -29.24 -1.46 22.52
C ILE A 10 -29.16 0.05 22.72
N LYS A 11 -28.65 0.82 21.75
CA LYS A 11 -28.57 2.29 21.81
C LYS A 11 -29.95 2.91 21.99
N VAL A 12 -30.90 2.55 21.13
CA VAL A 12 -32.28 3.08 21.18
C VAL A 12 -32.94 2.73 22.51
N ARG A 13 -32.84 1.47 22.96
CA ARG A 13 -33.45 1.04 24.23
C ARG A 13 -32.80 1.67 25.46
N THR A 14 -31.49 1.89 25.42
CA THR A 14 -30.76 2.59 26.48
C THR A 14 -31.18 4.06 26.56
N ALA A 15 -31.39 4.73 25.43
CA ALA A 15 -31.90 6.10 25.37
C ALA A 15 -33.33 6.23 25.95
N LEU A 16 -34.13 5.16 25.86
CA LEU A 16 -35.44 5.05 26.51
C LEU A 16 -35.38 4.67 28.00
N ASN A 17 -34.18 4.65 28.61
CA ASN A 17 -33.95 4.27 30.00
C ASN A 17 -34.39 2.83 30.36
N ILE A 18 -34.40 1.93 29.37
CA ILE A 18 -34.71 0.52 29.60
C ILE A 18 -33.48 -0.16 30.22
N ARG A 19 -33.71 -0.99 31.24
CA ARG A 19 -32.62 -1.69 31.93
C ARG A 19 -31.96 -2.73 31.01
N PRO A 20 -30.62 -2.90 31.06
CA PRO A 20 -29.91 -3.87 30.23
C PRO A 20 -30.40 -5.31 30.34
N THR A 21 -30.98 -5.70 31.48
CA THR A 21 -31.60 -7.02 31.68
C THR A 21 -32.78 -7.24 30.74
N ILE A 22 -33.69 -6.26 30.67
CA ILE A 22 -34.85 -6.31 29.79
C ILE A 22 -34.42 -6.29 28.32
N ILE A 23 -33.44 -5.47 27.97
CA ILE A 23 -32.89 -5.42 26.61
C ILE A 23 -32.33 -6.79 26.19
N HIS A 24 -31.58 -7.45 27.09
CA HIS A 24 -31.05 -8.78 26.82
C HIS A 24 -32.17 -9.82 26.66
N ASP A 25 -33.20 -9.79 27.51
CA ASP A 25 -34.32 -10.74 27.43
C ASP A 25 -35.14 -10.55 26.16
N GLU A 26 -35.38 -9.30 25.73
CA GLU A 26 -36.00 -8.98 24.44
C GLU A 26 -35.18 -9.54 23.27
N LEU A 27 -33.86 -9.30 23.27
CA LEU A 27 -32.97 -9.81 22.24
C LEU A 27 -32.91 -11.34 22.22
N ARG A 28 -32.86 -11.98 23.38
CA ARG A 28 -32.86 -13.45 23.50
C ARG A 28 -34.19 -14.07 23.08
N THR A 29 -35.30 -13.40 23.36
CA THR A 29 -36.64 -13.86 22.94
C THR A 29 -36.78 -13.87 21.42
N VAL A 30 -36.26 -12.84 20.74
CA VAL A 30 -36.37 -12.72 19.28
C VAL A 30 -35.30 -13.53 18.54
N PHE A 31 -34.07 -13.57 19.06
CA PHE A 31 -32.90 -14.09 18.33
C PHE A 31 -32.28 -15.35 18.94
N GLY A 32 -32.77 -15.83 20.08
CA GLY A 32 -32.29 -17.07 20.71
C GLY A 32 -30.77 -17.04 20.94
N ASP A 33 -30.08 -18.03 20.39
CA ASP A 33 -28.63 -18.21 20.53
C ASP A 33 -27.80 -17.23 19.68
N GLU A 34 -28.41 -16.54 18.70
CA GLU A 34 -27.75 -15.46 17.95
C GLU A 34 -27.69 -14.14 18.75
N ALA A 35 -28.41 -14.05 19.87
CA ALA A 35 -28.44 -12.85 20.70
C ALA A 35 -27.08 -12.59 21.36
N PRO A 36 -26.66 -11.31 21.49
CA PRO A 36 -25.46 -10.97 22.24
C PRO A 36 -25.61 -11.36 23.71
N SER A 37 -24.50 -11.78 24.33
CA SER A 37 -24.48 -12.09 25.75
C SER A 37 -24.88 -10.89 26.61
N PHE A 38 -25.46 -11.15 27.78
CA PHE A 38 -25.82 -10.11 28.75
C PHE A 38 -24.66 -9.14 29.03
N SER A 39 -23.43 -9.65 29.20
CA SER A 39 -22.24 -8.82 29.42
C SER A 39 -21.97 -7.85 28.27
N THR A 40 -22.23 -8.28 27.03
CA THR A 40 -22.12 -7.41 25.85
C THR A 40 -23.18 -6.32 25.87
N VAL A 41 -24.44 -6.69 26.15
CA VAL A 41 -25.56 -5.73 26.26
C VAL A 41 -25.30 -4.69 27.35
N ALA A 42 -24.87 -5.14 28.53
CA ALA A 42 -24.58 -4.27 29.67
C ALA A 42 -23.44 -3.29 29.36
N ARG A 43 -22.35 -3.76 28.76
CA ARG A 43 -21.20 -2.92 28.38
C ARG A 43 -21.58 -1.86 27.36
N TRP A 44 -22.32 -2.23 26.30
CA TRP A 44 -22.79 -1.26 25.30
C TRP A 44 -23.78 -0.26 25.90
N SER A 45 -24.70 -0.71 26.76
CA SER A 45 -25.64 0.17 27.46
C SER A 45 -24.93 1.15 28.39
N GLN A 46 -23.79 0.76 28.98
CA GLN A 46 -22.95 1.65 29.78
C GLN A 46 -22.27 2.69 28.90
N TRP A 47 -21.60 2.28 27.81
CA TRP A 47 -20.95 3.21 26.87
C TRP A 47 -21.93 4.24 26.29
N PHE A 48 -23.15 3.82 25.93
CA PHE A 48 -24.16 4.74 25.44
C PHE A 48 -24.64 5.73 26.52
N ARG A 49 -24.72 5.31 27.80
CA ARG A 49 -25.00 6.21 28.92
C ARG A 49 -23.86 7.20 29.19
N GLU A 50 -22.63 6.78 28.94
CA GLU A 50 -21.42 7.61 29.05
C GLU A 50 -21.22 8.54 27.85
N GLY A 51 -22.14 8.55 26.88
CA GLY A 51 -22.15 9.49 25.75
C GLY A 51 -21.49 9.01 24.47
N ARG A 52 -21.13 7.72 24.35
CA ARG A 52 -20.67 7.15 23.08
C ARG A 52 -21.79 7.20 22.05
N GLU A 53 -21.55 7.75 20.86
CA GLU A 53 -22.55 7.74 19.79
C GLU A 53 -22.31 6.68 18.72
N GLU A 54 -21.05 6.27 18.55
CA GLU A 54 -20.63 5.33 17.51
C GLU A 54 -21.03 3.89 17.82
N ILE A 55 -21.66 3.24 16.84
CA ILE A 55 -22.12 1.85 16.90
C ILE A 55 -21.05 0.89 16.34
N LYS A 56 -20.20 1.41 15.46
CA LYS A 56 -19.11 0.66 14.82
C LYS A 56 -17.98 0.40 15.80
N ASP A 57 -17.22 -0.66 15.53
CA ASP A 57 -15.95 -0.86 16.24
C ASP A 57 -15.01 0.30 15.88
N GLU A 58 -14.36 0.87 16.89
CA GLU A 58 -13.23 1.76 16.66
C GLU A 58 -12.13 1.03 15.89
N ALA A 59 -11.31 1.80 15.18
CA ALA A 59 -10.11 1.28 14.55
C ALA A 59 -9.27 0.58 15.62
N ARG A 60 -9.11 -0.74 15.49
CA ARG A 60 -8.29 -1.50 16.42
C ARG A 60 -6.84 -1.10 16.16
N PRO A 61 -6.09 -0.63 17.17
CA PRO A 61 -4.65 -0.51 17.00
C PRO A 61 -4.13 -1.91 16.71
N GLY A 62 -3.58 -2.09 15.51
CA GLY A 62 -2.92 -3.34 15.13
C GLY A 62 -1.69 -3.57 16.01
N ARG A 63 -0.98 -4.68 15.75
CA ARG A 63 0.35 -4.87 16.34
C ARG A 63 1.23 -3.69 15.91
N PRO A 64 1.85 -2.94 16.85
CA PRO A 64 2.78 -1.88 16.47
C PRO A 64 3.90 -2.50 15.64
N ILE A 65 4.10 -1.95 14.45
CA ILE A 65 5.17 -2.34 13.56
C ILE A 65 6.43 -1.63 14.06
N THR A 66 7.14 -2.26 14.98
CA THR A 66 8.34 -1.67 15.62
C THR A 66 9.51 -1.48 14.66
N GLU A 67 9.55 -2.22 13.55
CA GLU A 67 10.68 -2.22 12.62
C GLU A 67 10.50 -1.27 11.42
N THR A 68 9.34 -0.62 11.25
CA THR A 68 9.08 0.31 10.14
C THR A 68 9.02 1.74 10.64
N THR A 69 10.09 2.14 11.32
CA THR A 69 10.34 3.53 11.70
C THR A 69 10.73 4.34 10.47
N SER A 70 10.55 5.67 10.54
CA SER A 70 10.99 6.56 9.46
C SER A 70 12.48 6.45 9.17
N GLU A 71 13.28 6.17 10.21
CA GLU A 71 14.73 5.96 10.09
C GLU A 71 15.06 4.73 9.24
N ASN A 72 14.43 3.58 9.53
CA ASN A 72 14.63 2.35 8.78
C ASN A 72 14.15 2.48 7.32
N ILE A 73 13.05 3.22 7.09
CA ILE A 73 12.56 3.51 5.73
C ILE A 73 13.61 4.32 4.96
N GLU A 74 14.15 5.38 5.56
CA GLU A 74 15.15 6.22 4.88
C GLU A 74 16.47 5.49 4.68
N GLN A 75 16.87 4.62 5.61
CA GLN A 75 18.06 3.77 5.45
C GLN A 75 17.93 2.84 4.24
N VAL A 76 16.82 2.10 4.14
CA VAL A 76 16.54 1.22 2.98
C VAL A 76 16.49 2.03 1.69
N ARG A 77 15.87 3.21 1.72
CA ARG A 77 15.80 4.12 0.56
C ARG A 77 17.18 4.56 0.10
N SER A 78 18.03 5.00 1.02
CA SER A 78 19.39 5.45 0.73
C SER A 78 20.23 4.36 0.04
N ILE A 79 20.11 3.11 0.51
CA ILE A 79 20.83 1.98 -0.09
C ILE A 79 20.37 1.73 -1.53
N ILE A 80 19.05 1.74 -1.77
CA ILE A 80 18.47 1.56 -3.11
C ILE A 80 18.81 2.72 -4.06
N ASP A 81 18.80 3.96 -3.56
CA ASP A 81 19.14 5.14 -4.37
C ASP A 81 20.63 5.14 -4.77
N ASN A 82 21.51 4.53 -3.96
CA ASN A 82 22.92 4.33 -4.28
C ASN A 82 23.15 3.19 -5.28
N ASP A 83 22.50 2.04 -5.09
CA ASP A 83 22.50 0.94 -6.06
C ASP A 83 21.11 0.31 -6.23
N PRO A 84 20.42 0.61 -7.36
CA PRO A 84 19.12 0.01 -7.67
C PRO A 84 19.13 -1.51 -7.90
N HIS A 85 20.31 -2.15 -7.97
CA HIS A 85 20.44 -3.60 -8.17
C HIS A 85 20.63 -4.40 -6.87
N VAL A 86 20.64 -3.72 -5.72
CA VAL A 86 20.81 -4.36 -4.41
C VAL A 86 19.75 -5.45 -4.18
N THR A 87 20.21 -6.58 -3.65
CA THR A 87 19.35 -7.71 -3.29
C THR A 87 18.69 -7.50 -1.93
N VAL A 88 17.63 -8.26 -1.65
CA VAL A 88 16.98 -8.18 -0.34
C VAL A 88 17.92 -8.72 0.74
N GLU A 89 18.73 -9.73 0.42
CA GLU A 89 19.73 -10.30 1.32
C GLU A 89 20.82 -9.29 1.71
N GLU A 90 21.30 -8.48 0.76
CA GLU A 90 22.24 -7.38 1.04
C GLU A 90 21.58 -6.29 1.90
N LEU A 91 20.34 -5.91 1.59
CA LEU A 91 19.58 -4.97 2.43
C LEU A 91 19.39 -5.49 3.85
N GLN A 92 19.17 -6.80 4.04
CA GLN A 92 19.09 -7.40 5.36
C GLN A 92 20.41 -7.30 6.11
N ALA A 93 21.53 -7.56 5.44
CA ALA A 93 22.85 -7.49 6.04
C ALA A 93 23.25 -6.06 6.44
N GLU A 94 22.77 -5.05 5.71
CA GLU A 94 23.10 -3.64 5.99
C GLU A 94 22.16 -2.97 6.99
N THR A 95 20.90 -3.42 7.09
CA THR A 95 19.87 -2.77 7.92
C THR A 95 19.47 -3.57 9.17
N ASP A 96 19.93 -4.82 9.29
CA ASP A 96 19.51 -5.79 10.32
C ASP A 96 17.98 -6.02 10.37
N LEU A 97 17.27 -5.64 9.30
CA LEU A 97 15.82 -5.81 9.20
C LEU A 97 15.46 -7.21 8.71
N SER A 98 14.28 -7.67 9.10
CA SER A 98 13.72 -8.90 8.55
C SER A 98 13.36 -8.72 7.06
N HIS A 99 13.50 -9.79 6.29
CA HIS A 99 13.14 -9.84 4.86
C HIS A 99 11.72 -9.32 4.60
N GLY A 100 10.76 -9.70 5.44
CA GLY A 100 9.37 -9.25 5.33
C GLY A 100 9.19 -7.75 5.61
N THR A 101 9.96 -7.19 6.55
CA THR A 101 9.96 -5.74 6.79
C THR A 101 10.54 -4.99 5.61
N ILE A 102 11.66 -5.44 5.03
CA ILE A 102 12.26 -4.80 3.85
C ILE A 102 11.31 -4.83 2.65
N GLN A 103 10.69 -5.99 2.36
CA GLN A 103 9.72 -6.08 1.28
C GLN A 103 8.57 -5.10 1.45
N ARG A 104 8.03 -4.98 2.67
CA ARG A 104 6.97 -4.03 3.00
C ARG A 104 7.42 -2.58 2.90
N ILE A 105 8.65 -2.26 3.31
CA ILE A 105 9.22 -0.92 3.11
C ILE A 105 9.28 -0.60 1.61
N ILE A 106 9.82 -1.51 0.80
CA ILE A 106 9.94 -1.32 -0.65
C ILE A 106 8.56 -1.15 -1.31
N SER A 107 7.58 -2.01 -1.02
CA SER A 107 6.28 -1.99 -1.67
C SER A 107 5.34 -0.91 -1.12
N ASP A 108 5.17 -0.84 0.20
CA ASP A 108 4.07 -0.09 0.81
C ASP A 108 4.49 1.33 1.18
N HIS A 109 5.77 1.53 1.52
CA HIS A 109 6.29 2.83 1.97
C HIS A 109 7.04 3.59 0.87
N LEU A 110 7.87 2.90 0.07
CA LEU A 110 8.61 3.50 -1.04
C LEU A 110 7.86 3.41 -2.38
N ASN A 111 6.83 2.56 -2.45
CA ASN A 111 6.03 2.32 -3.66
C ASN A 111 6.89 1.90 -4.87
N LEU A 112 7.91 1.09 -4.61
CA LEU A 112 8.85 0.57 -5.60
C LEU A 112 8.48 -0.86 -6.00
N ARG A 113 8.91 -1.23 -7.20
CA ARG A 113 8.78 -2.60 -7.71
C ARG A 113 10.05 -3.02 -8.44
N LYS A 114 10.39 -4.31 -8.33
CA LYS A 114 11.49 -4.89 -9.11
C LYS A 114 11.12 -4.88 -10.60
N ILE A 115 12.03 -4.37 -11.42
CA ILE A 115 11.96 -4.45 -12.88
C ILE A 115 13.20 -5.20 -13.36
N THR A 116 13.03 -6.12 -14.30
CA THR A 116 14.15 -6.85 -14.90
C THR A 116 14.96 -5.92 -15.80
N ALA A 117 16.29 -5.98 -15.69
CA ALA A 117 17.19 -5.25 -16.57
C ALA A 117 16.93 -5.63 -18.05
N ARG A 118 17.12 -4.65 -18.94
CA ARG A 118 17.02 -4.86 -20.39
C ARG A 118 18.38 -5.21 -20.96
N TYR A 119 18.42 -6.16 -21.88
CA TYR A 119 19.64 -6.46 -22.62
C TYR A 119 20.07 -5.25 -23.47
N ILE A 120 21.35 -4.89 -23.40
CA ILE A 120 21.95 -3.82 -24.18
C ILE A 120 22.96 -4.46 -25.14
N PRO A 121 22.82 -4.31 -26.47
CA PRO A 121 23.69 -4.98 -27.44
C PRO A 121 25.18 -4.63 -27.32
N LYS A 122 25.52 -3.43 -26.84
CA LYS A 122 26.90 -2.97 -26.74
C LYS A 122 27.09 -1.90 -25.68
N HIS A 123 28.20 -1.98 -24.94
CA HIS A 123 28.69 -0.90 -24.09
C HIS A 123 29.38 0.17 -24.94
N LEU A 124 28.70 1.30 -25.14
CA LEU A 124 29.21 2.41 -25.95
C LEU A 124 30.18 3.30 -25.16
N THR A 125 31.28 3.70 -25.79
CA THR A 125 32.19 4.73 -25.27
C THR A 125 31.52 6.11 -25.29
N ASN A 126 32.05 7.06 -24.52
CA ASN A 126 31.51 8.44 -24.49
C ASN A 126 31.56 9.11 -25.88
N SER A 127 32.61 8.88 -26.66
CA SER A 127 32.72 9.38 -28.03
C SER A 127 31.65 8.77 -28.95
N GLN A 128 31.42 7.46 -28.87
CA GLN A 128 30.37 6.79 -29.64
C GLN A 128 28.97 7.29 -29.26
N ARG A 129 28.70 7.56 -27.99
CA ARG A 129 27.43 8.13 -27.54
C ARG A 129 27.22 9.53 -28.10
N ALA A 130 28.22 10.40 -27.97
CA ALA A 130 28.17 11.77 -28.47
C ALA A 130 27.92 11.79 -29.99
N GLU A 131 28.63 10.95 -30.73
CA GLU A 131 28.49 10.87 -32.19
C GLU A 131 27.11 10.36 -32.62
N ARG A 132 26.58 9.32 -31.96
CA ARG A 132 25.21 8.85 -32.22
C ARG A 132 24.18 9.94 -31.97
N VAL A 133 24.30 10.69 -30.86
CA VAL A 133 23.39 11.80 -30.56
C VAL A 133 23.49 12.90 -31.62
N ARG A 134 24.71 13.24 -32.06
CA ARG A 134 24.94 14.22 -33.12
C ARG A 134 24.24 13.82 -34.43
N ILE A 135 24.49 12.60 -34.90
CA ILE A 135 23.88 12.06 -36.13
C ILE A 135 22.35 12.01 -36.00
N CYS A 136 21.81 11.58 -34.86
CA CYS A 136 20.36 11.56 -34.64
C CYS A 136 19.74 12.96 -34.70
N LYS A 137 20.38 13.98 -34.12
CA LYS A 137 19.91 15.37 -34.19
C LYS A 137 19.95 15.92 -35.60
N GLU A 138 21.01 15.64 -36.36
CA GLU A 138 21.13 16.04 -37.77
C GLU A 138 20.07 15.38 -38.65
N ASN A 139 19.82 14.09 -38.43
CA ASN A 139 18.77 13.37 -39.14
C ASN A 139 17.38 13.93 -38.78
N LEU A 140 17.12 14.19 -37.50
CA LEU A 140 15.86 14.79 -37.04
C LEU A 140 15.61 16.15 -37.71
N ALA A 141 16.62 17.03 -37.77
CA ALA A 141 16.50 18.33 -38.42
C ALA A 141 16.17 18.23 -39.92
N LYS A 142 16.67 17.19 -40.62
CA LYS A 142 16.31 16.94 -42.03
C LYS A 142 14.86 16.52 -42.19
N PHE A 143 14.32 15.73 -41.26
CA PHE A 143 12.89 15.38 -41.27
C PHE A 143 12.02 16.57 -40.93
N GLU A 144 12.40 17.36 -39.92
CA GLU A 144 11.65 18.56 -39.50
C GLU A 144 11.63 19.66 -40.57
N SER A 145 12.74 19.85 -41.29
CA SER A 145 12.81 20.79 -42.42
C SER A 145 12.09 20.30 -43.67
N GLY A 146 11.58 19.07 -43.68
CA GLY A 146 10.96 18.44 -44.85
C GLY A 146 11.96 18.09 -45.96
N ALA A 147 13.27 18.19 -45.68
CA ALA A 147 14.32 17.82 -46.62
C ALA A 147 14.31 16.31 -46.89
N TRP A 148 13.95 15.51 -45.88
CA TRP A 148 13.75 14.06 -45.99
C TRP A 148 12.33 13.67 -45.56
N GLN A 149 11.74 12.71 -46.28
CA GLN A 149 10.57 11.97 -45.83
C GLN A 149 10.94 10.51 -45.63
N LEU A 150 10.18 9.80 -44.79
CA LEU A 150 10.47 8.39 -44.48
C LEU A 150 10.37 7.51 -45.74
N CYS A 151 9.52 7.87 -46.70
CA CYS A 151 9.38 7.19 -47.98
C CYS A 151 10.60 7.32 -48.90
N ASP A 152 11.52 8.25 -48.61
CA ASP A 152 12.72 8.48 -49.42
C ASP A 152 13.90 7.60 -48.97
N VAL A 153 13.76 6.88 -47.85
CA VAL A 153 14.83 6.10 -47.23
C VAL A 153 14.70 4.63 -47.57
N VAL A 154 15.70 4.09 -48.28
CA VAL A 154 15.87 2.65 -48.50
C VAL A 154 16.97 2.13 -47.58
N THR A 155 16.72 1.03 -46.86
CA THR A 155 17.65 0.42 -45.90
C THR A 155 17.72 -1.10 -46.09
N GLY A 156 18.82 -1.72 -45.65
CA GLY A 156 19.04 -3.16 -45.67
C GLY A 156 20.11 -3.54 -44.65
N ASP A 157 19.99 -4.74 -44.08
CA ASP A 157 20.95 -5.35 -43.15
C ASP A 157 21.00 -6.86 -43.42
N GLU A 158 22.14 -7.49 -43.13
CA GLU A 158 22.33 -8.94 -43.30
C GLU A 158 22.20 -9.66 -41.94
N SER A 159 21.57 -10.84 -41.92
CA SER A 159 21.40 -11.67 -40.71
C SER A 159 22.34 -12.86 -40.70
#